data_AF-A0A7W7Q182-F1
#
_entry.id   AF-A0A7W7Q182-F1
#
_cell.length_a   1.000
_cell.length_b   1.000
_cell.length_c   1.000
_cell.angle_alpha   90.00
_cell.angle_beta   90.00
_cell.angle_gamma   90.00
#
_symmetry.space_group_name_H-M   'P 1'
#
loop_
_entity.id
_entity.type
_entity.pdbx_description
1 polymer ?
#
loop_
_entity_poly.entity_id
_entity_poly.type
_entity_poly.pdbx_seq_one_letter_code
_entity_poly.pdbx_strand_id
1 'polypeptide(L)'
;MMSWRRGALVSAAVLAMTGMGLPAAAAPVTDPAAPGDHVPLSVEPLACSSIPANHDPNVIRVVYQVGLDRSVSPKVMLAAFEAGWVESHMNNLNCGDKDSLGVFQQRPSQGWGTPEQIMNVSYAATQFFVQAQRNEPLYPNYTAGLLAQSVQRSCCPERYDQAEGKARAMMDEARGLVGGAKAFTGSPTDFNGDGRDDIVAFNQGTLGDVYVSLSNGAAFTGTSVKWHEFFAPAGETPLTGDFNGDGKDDVVTFTHGSLNDVYVALSNGSSFGAGVKWHDWFALGGEVPAVGDVNGDGRDDIITFTRNNLADVYVALSTGTSFAASAKWHDYFGLAGEVPGVGDVNGDGKADLVVFTNNAAADVYVATSTGTGFSGTSVKWHEFFSIGGESPRIGDFNGDGRADIATFTNNAAGDVYVATSTGTAFAGTTVKWNDFFALAGEFPYTGDFDGDGKDDIVTFTKGTLNDVYVGVSTGSGFAGGAKWHDFFGLNGEITL
;
A
#
# COMPACT_ATOMS: atom_id res chain seq x y z
N MET A 1 41.27 -64.06 -2.77
CA MET A 1 40.32 -63.18 -2.05
C MET A 1 39.96 -62.04 -2.96
N MET A 2 38.67 -61.94 -3.29
CA MET A 2 38.08 -61.10 -4.34
C MET A 2 38.21 -59.61 -4.04
N SER A 3 38.61 -58.80 -5.02
CA SER A 3 38.22 -57.38 -5.08
C SER A 3 37.79 -57.04 -6.50
N TRP A 4 36.71 -56.27 -6.58
CA TRP A 4 35.90 -56.02 -7.77
C TRP A 4 36.49 -54.96 -8.70
N ARG A 5 36.30 -55.18 -10.00
CA ARG A 5 36.54 -54.21 -11.10
C ARG A 5 35.31 -53.33 -11.34
N ARG A 6 35.53 -52.05 -11.64
CA ARG A 6 34.74 -51.11 -12.51
C ARG A 6 35.77 -50.08 -13.04
N GLY A 7 35.98 -49.72 -14.32
CA GLY A 7 35.11 -49.50 -15.49
C GLY A 7 34.34 -48.19 -15.30
N ALA A 8 34.44 -47.08 -16.05
CA ALA A 8 34.89 -46.73 -17.42
C ALA A 8 35.30 -45.21 -17.45
N LEU A 9 36.25 -44.71 -18.27
CA LEU A 9 36.09 -44.12 -19.64
C LEU A 9 34.74 -43.40 -19.84
N VAL A 10 34.66 -42.11 -20.21
CA VAL A 10 35.13 -41.49 -21.46
C VAL A 10 35.33 -39.97 -21.27
N SER A 11 36.47 -39.44 -21.72
CA SER A 11 36.69 -38.01 -21.98
C SER A 11 36.65 -37.79 -23.49
N ALA A 12 35.88 -36.82 -23.96
CA ALA A 12 35.93 -36.32 -25.33
C ALA A 12 36.13 -34.81 -25.31
N ALA A 13 37.31 -34.40 -25.78
CA ALA A 13 37.67 -33.03 -26.10
C ALA A 13 37.32 -32.76 -27.58
N VAL A 14 36.79 -31.58 -27.89
CA VAL A 14 36.85 -30.99 -29.23
C VAL A 14 37.21 -29.51 -29.13
N LEU A 15 38.49 -29.29 -29.42
CA LEU A 15 39.15 -28.22 -30.18
C LEU A 15 38.29 -27.07 -30.74
N ALA A 16 38.67 -25.82 -30.42
CA ALA A 16 38.47 -24.66 -31.28
C ALA A 16 39.76 -23.83 -31.34
N MET A 17 40.06 -23.38 -32.57
CA MET A 17 41.37 -22.98 -33.07
C MET A 17 41.91 -21.65 -32.52
N THR A 18 43.23 -21.63 -32.41
CA THR A 18 44.11 -20.47 -32.25
C THR A 18 44.09 -19.56 -33.49
N GLY A 19 43.88 -18.25 -33.27
CA GLY A 19 44.32 -17.18 -34.17
C GLY A 19 45.23 -16.23 -33.39
N MET A 20 46.53 -16.26 -33.71
CA MET A 20 47.53 -15.35 -33.15
C MET A 20 47.50 -14.01 -33.90
N GLY A 21 47.44 -12.90 -33.15
CA GLY A 21 47.72 -11.55 -33.63
C GLY A 21 48.55 -10.79 -32.57
N LEU A 22 49.71 -10.28 -32.99
CA LEU A 22 50.71 -9.53 -32.23
C LEU A 22 50.20 -8.15 -31.74
N PRO A 23 50.86 -7.48 -30.77
CA PRO A 23 50.31 -6.31 -30.09
C PRO A 23 50.42 -5.05 -30.95
N ALA A 24 49.31 -4.34 -31.14
CA ALA A 24 49.30 -3.02 -31.77
C ALA A 24 49.49 -1.93 -30.71
N ALA A 25 50.36 -0.98 -31.03
CA ALA A 25 50.86 0.11 -30.20
C ALA A 25 49.76 1.02 -29.62
N ALA A 26 50.03 1.54 -28.42
CA ALA A 26 49.25 2.58 -27.78
C ALA A 26 49.20 3.85 -28.66
N ALA A 27 47.99 4.27 -29.03
CA ALA A 27 47.74 5.56 -29.66
C ALA A 27 47.86 6.70 -28.61
N PRO A 28 48.36 7.87 -29.00
CA PRO A 28 48.52 8.99 -28.09
C PRO A 28 47.16 9.54 -27.63
N VAL A 29 47.08 9.83 -26.34
CA VAL A 29 45.97 10.54 -25.71
C VAL A 29 45.89 11.93 -26.36
N THR A 30 44.79 12.23 -27.03
CA THR A 30 44.48 13.59 -27.48
C THR A 30 43.97 14.38 -26.29
N ASP A 31 44.62 15.51 -25.99
CA ASP A 31 44.16 16.48 -24.98
C ASP A 31 42.69 16.87 -25.22
N PRO A 32 41.88 17.00 -24.16
CA PRO A 32 40.54 17.54 -24.29
C PRO A 32 40.60 18.99 -24.77
N ALA A 33 39.71 19.32 -25.70
CA ALA A 33 39.58 20.63 -26.30
C ALA A 33 39.44 21.73 -25.23
N ALA A 34 40.05 22.89 -25.52
CA ALA A 34 39.94 24.10 -24.71
C ALA A 34 38.47 24.44 -24.41
N PRO A 35 38.16 24.99 -23.22
CA PRO A 35 36.79 25.31 -22.84
C PRO A 35 36.24 26.36 -23.81
N GLY A 36 35.30 25.93 -24.65
CA GLY A 36 34.42 26.83 -25.39
C GLY A 36 33.50 27.55 -24.40
N ASP A 37 33.26 28.83 -24.67
CA ASP A 37 32.48 29.73 -23.83
C ASP A 37 31.18 29.07 -23.32
N HIS A 38 31.16 28.72 -22.04
CA HIS A 38 29.92 28.46 -21.33
C HIS A 38 29.13 29.77 -21.35
N VAL A 39 28.10 29.84 -22.20
CA VAL A 39 27.00 30.77 -21.97
C VAL A 39 26.47 30.42 -20.56
N PRO A 40 26.60 31.31 -19.56
CA PRO A 40 25.99 31.05 -18.29
C PRO A 40 24.49 31.05 -18.55
N LEU A 41 23.83 29.92 -18.34
CA LEU A 41 22.42 29.98 -17.97
C LEU A 41 22.41 30.76 -16.66
N SER A 42 22.02 32.02 -16.75
CA SER A 42 21.65 32.81 -15.60
C SER A 42 20.52 32.06 -14.92
N VAL A 43 20.86 31.29 -13.89
CA VAL A 43 19.89 30.76 -12.94
C VAL A 43 19.42 31.98 -12.17
N GLU A 44 18.39 32.63 -12.71
CA GLU A 44 17.56 33.54 -11.93
C GLU A 44 17.21 32.80 -10.63
N PRO A 45 17.42 33.40 -9.44
CA PRO A 45 17.05 32.75 -8.19
C PRO A 45 15.55 32.47 -8.25
N LEU A 46 15.19 31.19 -8.29
CA LEU A 46 13.81 30.72 -8.25
C LEU A 46 13.30 30.88 -6.82
N ALA A 47 13.29 32.09 -6.27
CA ALA A 47 12.64 32.33 -4.99
C ALA A 47 11.16 31.95 -5.15
N CYS A 48 10.69 30.97 -4.38
CA CYS A 48 9.30 30.55 -4.45
C CYS A 48 8.39 31.76 -4.20
N SER A 49 7.44 32.01 -5.10
CA SER A 49 6.45 33.07 -4.94
C SER A 49 5.59 32.85 -3.69
N SER A 50 5.36 31.60 -3.32
CA SER A 50 4.75 31.17 -2.06
C SER A 50 5.03 29.69 -1.81
N ILE A 51 5.35 29.31 -0.56
CA ILE A 51 5.36 27.91 -0.14
C ILE A 51 3.92 27.52 0.26
N PRO A 52 3.38 26.37 -0.20
CA PRO A 52 2.06 25.90 0.22
C PRO A 52 1.92 25.87 1.74
N ALA A 53 0.74 26.21 2.26
CA ALA A 53 0.52 26.26 3.71
C ALA A 53 0.43 24.87 4.36
N ASN A 54 0.06 23.85 3.57
CA ASN A 54 -0.11 22.47 3.99
C ASN A 54 0.93 21.57 3.31
N HIS A 55 1.14 20.38 3.85
CA HIS A 55 1.98 19.35 3.26
C HIS A 55 1.31 18.59 2.13
N ASP A 56 2.13 17.97 1.28
CA ASP A 56 1.68 17.00 0.28
C ASP A 56 1.67 15.59 0.91
N PRO A 57 0.50 14.92 1.03
CA PRO A 57 0.38 13.57 1.56
C PRO A 57 1.29 12.54 0.85
N ASN A 58 1.50 12.68 -0.47
CA ASN A 58 2.39 11.77 -1.20
C ASN A 58 3.86 11.96 -0.83
N VAL A 59 4.27 13.20 -0.56
CA VAL A 59 5.65 13.51 -0.15
C VAL A 59 5.93 12.92 1.22
N ILE A 60 5.05 13.13 2.20
CA ILE A 60 5.24 12.57 3.55
C ILE A 60 5.23 11.04 3.53
N ARG A 61 4.35 10.42 2.72
CA ARG A 61 4.31 8.96 2.53
C ARG A 61 5.63 8.43 1.98
N VAL A 62 6.14 9.02 0.90
CA VAL A 62 7.41 8.58 0.28
C VAL A 62 8.59 8.78 1.23
N VAL A 63 8.68 9.92 1.92
CA VAL A 63 9.75 10.17 2.91
C VAL A 63 9.70 9.15 4.03
N TYR A 64 8.52 8.85 4.56
CA TYR A 64 8.34 7.85 5.62
C TYR A 64 8.73 6.45 5.16
N GLN A 65 8.28 6.03 3.98
CA GLN A 65 8.62 4.73 3.39
C GLN A 65 10.13 4.56 3.23
N VAL A 66 10.82 5.56 2.67
CA VAL A 66 12.28 5.50 2.51
C VAL A 66 12.99 5.38 3.86
N GLY A 67 12.48 6.01 4.91
CA GLY A 67 13.03 5.85 6.25
C GLY A 67 12.84 4.43 6.79
N LEU A 68 11.68 3.81 6.55
CA LEU A 68 11.44 2.40 6.92
C LEU A 68 12.39 1.46 6.17
N ASP A 69 12.49 1.60 4.85
CA ASP A 69 13.34 0.77 3.98
C ASP A 69 14.82 0.83 4.41
N ARG A 70 15.22 1.96 4.99
CA ARG A 70 16.57 2.22 5.50
C ARG A 70 16.76 1.86 6.98
N SER A 71 15.71 1.36 7.64
CA SER A 71 15.70 1.01 9.06
C SER A 71 16.23 2.16 9.94
N VAL A 72 15.79 3.39 9.66
CA VAL A 72 16.24 4.56 10.43
C VAL A 72 15.66 4.54 11.84
N SER A 73 16.37 5.14 12.80
CA SER A 73 15.86 5.28 14.16
C SER A 73 14.63 6.22 14.21
N PRO A 74 13.76 6.14 15.24
CA PRO A 74 12.68 7.10 15.42
C PRO A 74 13.16 8.56 15.47
N LYS A 75 14.36 8.81 16.01
CA LYS A 75 14.98 10.14 16.06
C LYS A 75 15.39 10.62 14.67
N VAL A 76 15.97 9.75 13.85
CA VAL A 76 16.33 10.07 12.46
C VAL A 76 15.09 10.30 11.61
N MET A 77 14.03 9.51 11.79
CA MET A 77 12.75 9.71 11.10
C MET A 77 12.17 11.09 11.44
N LEU A 78 12.10 11.42 12.73
CA LEU A 78 11.60 12.70 13.19
C LEU A 78 12.43 13.88 12.65
N ALA A 79 13.76 13.75 12.62
CA ALA A 79 14.65 14.76 12.07
C ALA A 79 14.36 15.05 10.59
N ALA A 80 14.06 14.03 9.78
CA ALA A 80 13.64 14.22 8.40
C ALA A 80 12.29 14.94 8.32
N PHE A 81 11.35 14.60 9.20
CA PHE A 81 10.04 15.23 9.18
C PHE A 81 10.05 16.70 9.61
N GLU A 82 10.86 17.05 10.60
CA GLU A 82 11.11 18.43 11.00
C GLU A 82 11.82 19.21 9.90
N ALA A 83 12.83 18.62 9.27
CA ALA A 83 13.55 19.25 8.15
C ALA A 83 12.61 19.53 6.98
N GLY A 84 11.90 18.51 6.49
CA GLY A 84 11.00 18.66 5.35
C GLY A 84 9.89 19.69 5.62
N TRP A 85 9.36 19.74 6.85
CA TRP A 85 8.41 20.79 7.24
C TRP A 85 9.02 22.19 7.14
N VAL A 86 10.18 22.40 7.75
CA VAL A 86 10.78 23.74 7.81
C VAL A 86 11.26 24.24 6.46
N GLU A 87 11.74 23.33 5.60
CA GLU A 87 12.31 23.67 4.30
C GLU A 87 11.23 23.91 3.23
N SER A 88 10.17 23.10 3.21
CA SER A 88 9.18 23.12 2.11
C SER A 88 7.73 22.93 2.55
N HIS A 89 7.47 22.90 3.86
CA HIS A 89 6.23 22.36 4.43
C HIS A 89 5.92 20.96 3.88
N MET A 90 6.93 20.12 3.64
CA MET A 90 6.77 18.80 3.02
C MET A 90 6.15 18.83 1.60
N ASN A 91 6.65 19.73 0.75
CA ASN A 91 6.26 19.81 -0.66
C ASN A 91 7.49 19.67 -1.57
N ASN A 92 7.33 19.02 -2.72
CA ASN A 92 8.43 18.84 -3.67
C ASN A 92 8.58 20.07 -4.59
N LEU A 93 9.25 21.11 -4.10
CA LEU A 93 9.31 22.42 -4.76
C LEU A 93 10.39 22.48 -5.86
N ASN A 94 10.03 22.99 -7.03
CA ASN A 94 10.99 23.29 -8.11
C ASN A 94 11.64 24.67 -7.98
N CYS A 95 11.58 25.26 -6.78
CA CYS A 95 12.00 26.60 -6.46
C CYS A 95 12.61 26.61 -5.02
N GLY A 96 13.40 27.63 -4.72
CA GLY A 96 14.11 27.80 -3.44
C GLY A 96 15.12 28.95 -3.45
N ASP A 97 15.78 29.19 -2.32
CA ASP A 97 16.92 30.12 -2.29
C ASP A 97 18.05 29.59 -3.21
N LYS A 98 18.56 30.44 -4.10
CA LYS A 98 19.57 30.10 -5.12
C LYS A 98 19.10 28.96 -6.03
N ASP A 99 19.75 27.79 -5.94
CA ASP A 99 19.48 26.56 -6.69
C ASP A 99 18.92 25.45 -5.78
N SER A 100 18.34 25.80 -4.64
CA SER A 100 17.71 24.82 -3.73
C SER A 100 16.44 24.25 -4.35
N LEU A 101 16.27 22.94 -4.26
CA LEU A 101 15.16 22.20 -4.87
C LEU A 101 14.64 21.09 -3.94
N GLY A 102 13.42 20.66 -4.21
CA GLY A 102 12.78 19.50 -3.62
C GLY A 102 12.33 19.67 -2.17
N VAL A 103 11.85 18.56 -1.60
CA VAL A 103 11.26 18.48 -0.25
C VAL A 103 12.20 18.97 0.87
N PHE A 104 13.51 18.82 0.67
CA PHE A 104 14.54 19.17 1.65
C PHE A 104 15.33 20.43 1.27
N GLN A 105 14.92 21.15 0.21
CA GLN A 105 15.62 22.33 -0.31
C GLN A 105 17.13 22.08 -0.51
N GLN A 106 17.46 20.92 -1.08
CA GLN A 106 18.83 20.50 -1.32
C GLN A 106 19.40 21.22 -2.54
N ARG A 107 20.71 21.51 -2.51
CA ARG A 107 21.38 22.30 -3.56
C ARG A 107 22.29 21.43 -4.42
N PRO A 108 22.08 21.37 -5.75
CA PRO A 108 23.02 20.75 -6.67
C PRO A 108 24.45 21.29 -6.52
N SER A 109 24.59 22.63 -6.39
CA SER A 109 25.90 23.27 -6.19
C SER A 109 26.62 22.90 -4.90
N GLN A 110 25.94 22.25 -3.94
CA GLN A 110 26.54 21.74 -2.69
C GLN A 110 26.76 20.22 -2.72
N GLY A 111 26.56 19.58 -3.87
CA GLY A 111 26.85 18.16 -4.07
C GLY A 111 25.74 17.20 -3.64
N TRP A 112 24.50 17.67 -3.46
CA TRP A 112 23.37 16.81 -3.09
C TRP A 112 22.83 15.94 -4.24
N GLY A 113 23.15 16.27 -5.49
CA GLY A 113 22.69 15.55 -6.69
C GLY A 113 22.46 16.52 -7.86
N THR A 114 22.04 16.00 -9.01
CA THR A 114 21.55 16.85 -10.11
C THR A 114 20.16 17.41 -9.77
N PRO A 115 19.69 18.49 -10.44
CA PRO A 115 18.33 19.00 -10.27
C PRO A 115 17.26 17.90 -10.42
N GLU A 116 17.39 17.03 -11.42
CA GLU A 116 16.43 15.94 -11.69
C GLU A 116 16.41 14.92 -10.55
N GLN A 117 17.59 14.61 -9.97
CA GLN A 117 17.70 13.70 -8.84
C GLN A 117 17.09 14.30 -7.58
N ILE A 118 17.34 15.58 -7.30
CA ILE A 118 16.82 16.26 -6.10
C ILE A 118 15.29 16.44 -6.17
N MET A 119 14.74 16.64 -7.38
CA MET A 119 13.30 16.65 -7.60
C MET A 119 12.64 15.26 -7.48
N ASN A 120 13.42 14.18 -7.32
CA ASN A 120 12.89 12.87 -6.95
C ASN A 120 12.88 12.74 -5.41
N VAL A 121 11.68 12.71 -4.83
CA VAL A 121 11.49 12.69 -3.37
C VAL A 121 12.20 11.50 -2.71
N SER A 122 12.17 10.31 -3.33
CA SER A 122 12.84 9.12 -2.78
C SER A 122 14.35 9.28 -2.75
N TYR A 123 14.93 9.87 -3.80
CA TYR A 123 16.37 10.17 -3.83
C TYR A 123 16.73 11.21 -2.77
N ALA A 124 16.01 12.33 -2.71
CA ALA A 124 16.28 13.42 -1.77
C ALA A 124 16.19 12.94 -0.31
N ALA A 125 15.16 12.16 0.01
CA ALA A 125 15.00 11.50 1.31
C ALA A 125 16.13 10.52 1.61
N THR A 126 16.52 9.69 0.64
CA THR A 126 17.65 8.77 0.79
C THR A 126 18.93 9.52 1.15
N GLN A 127 19.26 10.61 0.45
CA GLN A 127 20.47 11.40 0.74
C GLN A 127 20.41 12.02 2.15
N PHE A 128 19.26 12.56 2.55
CA PHE A 128 19.07 13.09 3.89
C PHE A 128 19.32 12.00 4.95
N PHE A 129 18.67 10.84 4.81
CA PHE A 129 18.78 9.74 5.77
C PHE A 129 20.18 9.15 5.84
N VAL A 130 20.89 9.01 4.71
CA VAL A 130 22.30 8.58 4.68
C VAL A 130 23.15 9.47 5.58
N GLN A 131 22.98 10.79 5.49
CA GLN A 131 23.76 11.73 6.30
C GLN A 131 23.30 11.73 7.77
N ALA A 132 21.99 11.69 8.03
CA ALA A 132 21.44 11.67 9.38
C ALA A 132 21.89 10.42 10.17
N GLN A 133 21.86 9.23 9.55
CA GLN A 133 22.32 7.97 10.17
C GLN A 133 23.83 7.98 10.46
N ARG A 134 24.63 8.69 9.65
CA ARG A 134 26.07 8.90 9.94
C ARG A 134 26.29 9.84 11.11
N ASN A 135 25.47 10.89 11.22
CA ASN A 135 25.61 11.91 12.25
C ASN A 135 25.08 11.46 13.63
N GLU A 136 24.00 10.67 13.66
CA GLU A 136 23.35 10.22 14.90
C GLU A 136 24.30 9.61 15.96
N PRO A 137 25.19 8.64 15.63
CA PRO A 137 26.10 8.07 16.62
C PRO A 137 27.22 9.04 17.04
N LEU A 138 27.53 10.05 16.23
CA LEU A 138 28.52 11.08 16.56
C LEU A 138 27.97 12.10 17.56
N TYR A 139 26.64 12.27 17.57
CA TYR A 139 25.94 13.25 18.40
C TYR A 139 24.78 12.61 19.17
N PRO A 140 25.06 11.70 20.12
CA PRO A 140 24.03 10.93 20.81
C PRO A 140 23.01 11.80 21.56
N ASN A 141 23.45 12.96 22.07
CA ASN A 141 22.63 13.87 22.86
C ASN A 141 21.85 14.91 22.03
N TYR A 142 21.94 14.88 20.71
CA TYR A 142 21.15 15.79 19.87
C TYR A 142 19.67 15.38 19.90
N THR A 143 18.82 16.40 19.95
CA THR A 143 17.39 16.29 19.59
C THR A 143 17.26 15.93 18.11
N ALA A 144 16.04 15.60 17.67
CA ALA A 144 15.76 15.41 16.25
C ALA A 144 16.07 16.68 15.43
N GLY A 145 15.74 17.87 15.94
CA GLY A 145 15.98 19.12 15.23
C GLY A 145 17.46 19.48 15.15
N LEU A 146 18.23 19.21 16.20
CA LEU A 146 19.69 19.34 16.17
C LEU A 146 20.34 18.34 15.21
N LEU A 147 19.78 17.12 15.10
CA LEU A 147 20.21 16.15 14.12
C LEU A 147 19.88 16.61 12.70
N ALA A 148 18.67 17.12 12.45
CA ALA A 148 18.27 17.74 11.19
C ALA A 148 19.19 18.89 10.78
N GLN A 149 19.52 19.78 11.73
CA GLN A 149 20.47 20.86 11.53
C GLN A 149 21.86 20.35 11.17
N SER A 150 22.33 19.25 11.77
CA SER A 150 23.65 18.69 11.45
C SER A 150 23.76 18.20 10.00
N VAL A 151 22.61 17.89 9.38
CA VAL A 151 22.47 17.47 7.98
C VAL A 151 22.33 18.69 7.07
N GLN A 152 21.36 19.57 7.37
CA GLN A 152 20.98 20.70 6.50
C GLN A 152 21.92 21.91 6.60
N ARG A 153 22.49 22.15 7.79
CA ARG A 153 23.32 23.32 8.09
C ARG A 153 22.63 24.65 7.76
N SER A 154 21.36 24.78 8.14
CA SER A 154 20.56 25.99 7.93
C SER A 154 21.02 27.15 8.82
N CYS A 155 20.67 28.37 8.43
CA CYS A 155 20.99 29.59 9.19
C CYS A 155 20.14 29.77 10.46
N CYS A 156 19.09 28.96 10.64
CA CYS A 156 18.16 29.06 11.76
C CYS A 156 17.92 27.68 12.43
N PRO A 157 18.91 27.16 13.19
CA PRO A 157 18.87 25.82 13.78
C PRO A 157 17.62 25.53 14.62
N GLU A 158 17.17 26.53 15.38
CA GLU A 158 16.08 26.37 16.35
C GLU A 158 14.72 26.11 15.70
N ARG A 159 14.57 26.32 14.38
CA ARG A 159 13.29 26.15 13.68
C ARG A 159 12.87 24.68 13.54
N TYR A 160 13.81 23.73 13.54
CA TYR A 160 13.47 22.31 13.39
C TYR A 160 12.82 21.74 14.65
N ASP A 161 13.38 21.99 15.84
CA ASP A 161 12.76 21.54 17.10
C ASP A 161 11.38 22.19 17.32
N GLN A 162 11.16 23.42 16.82
CA GLN A 162 9.85 24.08 16.85
C GLN A 162 8.80 23.37 15.97
N ALA A 163 9.23 22.58 14.99
CA ALA A 163 8.35 21.85 14.08
C ALA A 163 7.96 20.46 14.62
N GLU A 164 8.53 20.00 15.75
CA GLU A 164 8.36 18.63 16.27
C GLU A 164 6.89 18.19 16.32
N GLY A 165 5.99 19.03 16.84
CA GLY A 165 4.57 18.70 16.94
C GLY A 165 3.91 18.45 15.58
N LYS A 166 4.24 19.25 14.57
CA LYS A 166 3.75 19.07 13.19
C LYS A 166 4.41 17.87 12.53
N ALA A 167 5.70 17.69 12.74
CA ALA A 167 6.46 16.56 12.23
C ALA A 167 5.88 15.23 12.73
N ARG A 168 5.55 15.13 14.02
CA ARG A 168 4.89 13.96 14.61
C ARG A 168 3.52 13.70 14.00
N ALA A 169 2.68 14.74 13.87
CA ALA A 169 1.36 14.60 13.23
C ALA A 169 1.47 14.09 11.79
N MET A 170 2.40 14.64 11.00
CA MET A 170 2.66 14.16 9.64
C MET A 170 3.27 12.77 9.61
N MET A 171 4.08 12.37 10.61
CA MET A 171 4.60 11.00 10.72
C MET A 171 3.50 10.00 11.03
N ASP A 172 2.52 10.37 11.85
CA ASP A 172 1.36 9.52 12.15
C ASP A 172 0.43 9.41 10.93
N GLU A 173 0.21 10.51 10.22
CA GLU A 173 -0.46 10.50 8.91
C GLU A 173 0.30 9.64 7.90
N ALA A 174 1.60 9.86 7.74
CA ALA A 174 2.45 9.10 6.83
C ALA A 174 2.54 7.63 7.22
N ARG A 175 2.50 7.29 8.52
CA ARG A 175 2.36 5.92 9.00
C ARG A 175 1.04 5.31 8.54
N GLY A 176 -0.06 6.05 8.59
CA GLY A 176 -1.33 5.62 7.99
C GLY A 176 -1.26 5.45 6.47
N LEU A 177 -0.50 6.31 5.78
CA LEU A 177 -0.32 6.25 4.33
C LEU A 177 0.66 5.16 3.86
N VAL A 178 1.65 4.79 4.68
CA VAL A 178 2.68 3.78 4.42
C VAL A 178 2.29 2.41 4.97
N GLY A 179 1.66 2.38 6.14
CA GLY A 179 0.83 1.25 6.61
C GLY A 179 -0.38 1.02 5.70
N GLY A 180 -0.58 1.90 4.71
CA GLY A 180 -1.44 1.74 3.54
C GLY A 180 -0.94 0.75 2.49
N ALA A 181 0.03 -0.13 2.78
CA ALA A 181 -0.09 -1.50 2.27
C ALA A 181 -1.27 -2.17 3.01
N LYS A 182 -2.47 -1.60 2.86
CA LYS A 182 -3.70 -2.28 3.24
C LYS A 182 -3.65 -3.62 2.53
N ALA A 183 -3.89 -4.71 3.25
CA ALA A 183 -4.38 -5.86 2.53
C ALA A 183 -5.68 -5.38 1.88
N PHE A 184 -5.75 -5.48 0.56
CA PHE A 184 -6.96 -5.12 -0.15
C PHE A 184 -7.85 -6.35 -0.14
N THR A 185 -8.47 -6.56 1.02
CA THR A 185 -9.40 -7.65 1.31
C THR A 185 -10.62 -6.98 1.91
N GLY A 186 -11.59 -6.69 1.06
CA GLY A 186 -12.97 -6.64 1.52
C GLY A 186 -13.54 -8.02 1.27
N SER A 187 -14.16 -8.61 2.29
CA SER A 187 -15.42 -9.30 2.00
C SER A 187 -16.33 -8.30 1.26
N PRO A 188 -17.26 -8.77 0.42
CA PRO A 188 -18.53 -8.07 0.21
C PRO A 188 -18.97 -7.31 1.47
N THR A 189 -19.67 -6.19 1.31
CA THR A 189 -20.09 -5.32 2.41
C THR A 189 -21.61 -5.25 2.49
N ASP A 190 -22.29 -6.38 2.54
CA ASP A 190 -23.74 -6.47 2.70
C ASP A 190 -24.13 -6.45 4.19
N PHE A 191 -24.22 -5.25 4.77
CA PHE A 191 -24.55 -5.11 6.20
C PHE A 191 -25.99 -5.52 6.51
N ASN A 192 -26.86 -5.64 5.51
CA ASN A 192 -28.29 -5.80 5.69
C ASN A 192 -28.85 -7.16 5.22
N GLY A 193 -28.03 -7.95 4.51
CA GLY A 193 -28.32 -9.30 4.06
C GLY A 193 -29.27 -9.33 2.86
N ASP A 194 -29.29 -8.28 2.03
CA ASP A 194 -30.15 -8.20 0.85
C ASP A 194 -29.47 -8.63 -0.46
N GLY A 195 -28.23 -9.11 -0.37
CA GLY A 195 -27.40 -9.57 -1.48
C GLY A 195 -26.82 -8.44 -2.32
N ARG A 196 -26.75 -7.22 -1.78
CA ARG A 196 -26.02 -6.10 -2.39
C ARG A 196 -25.01 -5.57 -1.41
N ASP A 197 -23.85 -5.22 -1.94
CA ASP A 197 -22.83 -4.57 -1.14
C ASP A 197 -23.22 -3.12 -0.85
N ASP A 198 -22.92 -2.70 0.37
CA ASP A 198 -23.12 -1.37 0.91
C ASP A 198 -21.76 -0.65 1.03
N ILE A 199 -21.74 0.59 1.51
CA ILE A 199 -20.50 1.30 1.82
C ILE A 199 -20.47 1.76 3.27
N VAL A 200 -19.27 1.81 3.85
CA VAL A 200 -19.05 2.25 5.22
C VAL A 200 -17.91 3.28 5.31
N ALA A 201 -18.07 4.25 6.20
CA ALA A 201 -17.03 5.21 6.56
C ALA A 201 -16.77 5.17 8.07
N PHE A 202 -15.50 4.93 8.43
CA PHE A 202 -14.99 4.98 9.79
C PHE A 202 -14.29 6.31 10.03
N ASN A 203 -14.86 7.11 10.93
CA ASN A 203 -14.26 8.37 11.32
C ASN A 203 -13.07 8.11 12.26
N GLN A 204 -11.85 8.30 11.76
CA GLN A 204 -10.62 8.13 12.53
C GLN A 204 -10.34 9.29 13.51
N GLY A 205 -11.35 10.12 13.82
CA GLY A 205 -11.27 11.13 14.86
C GLY A 205 -11.45 10.55 16.26
N THR A 206 -11.46 11.42 17.27
CA THR A 206 -11.64 11.02 18.68
C THR A 206 -13.01 10.43 19.01
N LEU A 207 -13.99 10.63 18.13
CA LEU A 207 -15.34 10.08 18.29
C LEU A 207 -15.48 8.68 17.69
N GLY A 208 -14.63 8.27 16.72
CA GLY A 208 -14.72 6.91 16.15
C GLY A 208 -16.08 6.56 15.56
N ASP A 209 -16.84 7.53 15.04
CA ASP A 209 -18.18 7.28 14.53
C ASP A 209 -18.13 6.46 13.23
N VAL A 210 -19.06 5.52 13.07
CA VAL A 210 -19.18 4.67 11.87
C VAL A 210 -20.48 5.00 11.15
N TYR A 211 -20.37 5.31 9.86
CA TYR A 211 -21.48 5.68 9.01
C TYR A 211 -21.66 4.66 7.89
N VAL A 212 -22.88 4.19 7.67
CA VAL A 212 -23.23 3.23 6.62
C VAL A 212 -24.20 3.89 5.63
N SER A 213 -24.07 3.56 4.36
CA SER A 213 -25.01 3.90 3.29
C SER A 213 -25.35 2.64 2.51
N LEU A 214 -26.63 2.26 2.53
CA LEU A 214 -27.07 0.97 1.98
C LEU A 214 -27.30 1.06 0.46
N SER A 215 -26.88 0.05 -0.30
CA SER A 215 -27.18 0.01 -1.73
C SER A 215 -28.61 -0.40 -2.02
N ASN A 216 -29.23 0.27 -3.00
CA ASN A 216 -30.51 -0.17 -3.58
C ASN A 216 -30.36 -0.77 -4.99
N GLY A 217 -29.12 -1.00 -5.42
CA GLY A 217 -28.74 -1.50 -6.73
C GLY A 217 -28.66 -0.46 -7.85
N ALA A 218 -28.83 0.82 -7.53
CA ALA A 218 -28.64 1.92 -8.47
C ALA A 218 -28.02 3.18 -7.83
N ALA A 219 -27.99 3.24 -6.50
CA ALA A 219 -27.40 4.30 -5.70
C ALA A 219 -27.20 3.80 -4.26
N PHE A 220 -26.30 4.45 -3.52
CA PHE A 220 -26.27 4.29 -2.07
C PHE A 220 -27.31 5.21 -1.44
N THR A 221 -28.08 4.70 -0.49
CA THR A 221 -29.27 5.36 0.05
C THR A 221 -29.10 5.76 1.51
N GLY A 222 -29.72 6.89 1.85
CA GLY A 222 -29.61 7.51 3.17
C GLY A 222 -28.47 8.52 3.22
N THR A 223 -28.71 9.64 3.89
CA THR A 223 -27.62 10.52 4.31
C THR A 223 -26.87 9.78 5.42
N SER A 224 -25.64 9.32 5.14
CA SER A 224 -24.67 8.70 6.06
C SER A 224 -25.24 8.45 7.45
N VAL A 225 -25.91 7.31 7.64
CA VAL A 225 -26.59 7.01 8.91
C VAL A 225 -25.52 6.54 9.87
N LYS A 226 -25.45 7.16 11.05
CA LYS A 226 -24.52 6.69 12.09
C LYS A 226 -25.01 5.35 12.64
N TRP A 227 -24.23 4.30 12.45
CA TRP A 227 -24.53 2.94 12.89
C TRP A 227 -23.76 2.52 14.14
N HIS A 228 -22.64 3.18 14.44
CA HIS A 228 -21.87 2.96 15.67
C HIS A 228 -21.14 4.23 16.10
N GLU A 229 -20.81 4.33 17.39
CA GLU A 229 -19.96 5.37 17.98
C GLU A 229 -18.73 4.75 18.65
N PHE A 230 -17.56 5.38 18.57
CA PHE A 230 -16.31 4.88 19.17
C PHE A 230 -15.85 3.51 18.69
N PHE A 231 -15.90 3.25 17.39
CA PHE A 231 -15.32 2.06 16.78
C PHE A 231 -14.22 2.43 15.78
N ALA A 232 -13.11 1.69 15.83
CA ALA A 232 -11.90 1.99 15.06
C ALA A 232 -11.41 3.45 15.19
N PRO A 233 -11.28 4.05 16.40
CA PRO A 233 -10.72 5.40 16.54
C PRO A 233 -9.27 5.50 16.00
N ALA A 234 -8.80 6.74 15.85
CA ALA A 234 -7.51 7.13 15.25
C ALA A 234 -6.38 6.09 15.27
N GLY A 235 -6.01 5.62 14.08
CA GLY A 235 -4.85 4.76 13.85
C GLY A 235 -5.16 3.27 13.94
N GLU A 236 -6.40 2.90 14.23
CA GLU A 236 -6.88 1.52 14.15
C GLU A 236 -7.18 1.11 12.71
N THR A 237 -7.15 -0.20 12.44
CA THR A 237 -7.45 -0.74 11.10
C THR A 237 -8.82 -1.39 11.12
N PRO A 238 -9.87 -0.78 10.58
CA PRO A 238 -11.16 -1.43 10.40
C PRO A 238 -11.20 -2.28 9.13
N LEU A 239 -11.91 -3.40 9.17
CA LEU A 239 -12.28 -4.27 8.05
C LEU A 239 -13.74 -4.75 8.23
N THR A 240 -14.28 -5.41 7.21
CA THR A 240 -15.66 -5.94 7.15
C THR A 240 -15.65 -7.43 6.82
N GLY A 241 -16.71 -8.13 7.22
CA GLY A 241 -16.94 -9.55 6.92
C GLY A 241 -18.04 -10.17 7.79
N ASP A 242 -18.63 -11.28 7.37
CA ASP A 242 -19.64 -12.02 8.14
C ASP A 242 -18.95 -12.92 9.17
N PHE A 243 -18.59 -12.35 10.32
CA PHE A 243 -17.87 -13.09 11.35
C PHE A 243 -18.77 -14.08 12.09
N ASN A 244 -20.09 -13.93 12.00
CA ASN A 244 -21.05 -14.71 12.79
C ASN A 244 -21.84 -15.76 11.98
N GLY A 245 -21.80 -15.66 10.65
CA GLY A 245 -22.41 -16.58 9.70
C GLY A 245 -23.91 -16.39 9.55
N ASP A 246 -24.43 -15.18 9.80
CA ASP A 246 -25.86 -14.87 9.66
C ASP A 246 -26.23 -14.22 8.32
N GLY A 247 -25.28 -14.16 7.40
CA GLY A 247 -25.44 -13.59 6.06
C GLY A 247 -25.52 -12.08 6.05
N LYS A 248 -25.00 -11.41 7.08
CA LYS A 248 -24.80 -9.96 7.11
C LYS A 248 -23.35 -9.69 7.47
N ASP A 249 -22.73 -8.78 6.75
CA ASP A 249 -21.41 -8.35 7.11
C ASP A 249 -21.44 -7.56 8.42
N ASP A 250 -20.38 -7.74 9.18
CA ASP A 250 -20.10 -7.10 10.44
C ASP A 250 -18.88 -6.17 10.27
N VAL A 251 -18.50 -5.46 11.33
CA VAL A 251 -17.25 -4.69 11.34
C VAL A 251 -16.27 -5.23 12.38
N VAL A 252 -15.00 -5.31 12.00
CA VAL A 252 -13.88 -5.65 12.89
C VAL A 252 -12.90 -4.50 12.93
N THR A 253 -12.24 -4.29 14.07
CA THR A 253 -11.10 -3.38 14.16
C THR A 253 -9.91 -4.03 14.85
N PHE A 254 -8.74 -3.84 14.24
CA PHE A 254 -7.44 -4.24 14.77
C PHE A 254 -6.82 -3.02 15.45
N THR A 255 -6.73 -3.08 16.78
CA THR A 255 -6.22 -1.97 17.58
C THR A 255 -4.70 -1.89 17.47
N HIS A 256 -4.14 -0.68 17.46
CA HIS A 256 -2.68 -0.47 17.42
C HIS A 256 -2.12 -0.01 18.78
N GLY A 257 -2.88 -0.28 19.85
CA GLY A 257 -2.48 0.00 21.23
C GLY A 257 -1.50 -1.03 21.78
N SER A 258 -1.14 -0.92 23.06
CA SER A 258 -0.16 -1.83 23.69
C SER A 258 -0.57 -3.31 23.74
N LEU A 259 -1.85 -3.61 23.52
CA LEU A 259 -2.41 -4.97 23.56
C LEU A 259 -2.68 -5.54 22.16
N ASN A 260 -2.78 -4.70 21.12
CA ASN A 260 -3.16 -5.08 19.76
C ASN A 260 -4.35 -6.07 19.74
N ASP A 261 -5.39 -5.70 20.47
CA ASP A 261 -6.64 -6.45 20.58
C ASP A 261 -7.48 -6.32 19.30
N VAL A 262 -8.38 -7.27 19.07
CA VAL A 262 -9.34 -7.28 17.96
C VAL A 262 -10.76 -7.20 18.52
N TYR A 263 -11.51 -6.20 18.05
CA TYR A 263 -12.91 -5.99 18.44
C TYR A 263 -13.83 -6.18 17.24
N VAL A 264 -14.95 -6.87 17.44
CA VAL A 264 -15.99 -7.08 16.44
C VAL A 264 -17.29 -6.44 16.92
N ALA A 265 -17.97 -5.72 16.05
CA ALA A 265 -19.32 -5.22 16.27
C ALA A 265 -20.26 -5.83 15.21
N LEU A 266 -21.21 -6.64 15.69
CA LEU A 266 -22.11 -7.38 14.81
C LEU A 266 -23.20 -6.48 14.21
N SER A 267 -23.52 -6.65 12.94
CA SER A 267 -24.65 -5.99 12.28
C SER A 267 -25.98 -6.66 12.65
N ASN A 268 -27.04 -5.87 12.68
CA ASN A 268 -28.42 -6.39 12.71
C ASN A 268 -29.23 -6.00 11.47
N GLY A 269 -28.57 -5.45 10.44
CA GLY A 269 -29.18 -4.90 9.22
C GLY A 269 -29.68 -3.47 9.31
N SER A 270 -29.47 -2.80 10.44
CA SER A 270 -29.82 -1.37 10.60
C SER A 270 -28.89 -0.57 11.51
N SER A 271 -28.01 -1.25 12.25
CA SER A 271 -27.01 -0.68 13.15
C SER A 271 -25.99 -1.76 13.53
N PHE A 272 -24.83 -1.36 14.02
CA PHE A 272 -23.91 -2.28 14.68
C PHE A 272 -24.20 -2.37 16.19
N GLY A 273 -24.09 -3.57 16.76
CA GLY A 273 -24.09 -3.80 18.20
C GLY A 273 -22.82 -3.25 18.87
N ALA A 274 -22.67 -3.44 20.17
CA ALA A 274 -21.45 -2.99 20.85
C ALA A 274 -20.21 -3.74 20.34
N GLY A 275 -19.09 -3.03 20.17
CA GLY A 275 -17.79 -3.65 19.93
C GLY A 275 -17.36 -4.56 21.08
N VAL A 276 -17.20 -5.85 20.80
CA VAL A 276 -16.77 -6.87 21.77
C VAL A 276 -15.39 -7.36 21.40
N LYS A 277 -14.50 -7.51 22.39
CA LYS A 277 -13.18 -8.10 22.15
C LYS A 277 -13.32 -9.59 21.80
N TRP A 278 -12.85 -9.97 20.62
CA TRP A 278 -12.89 -11.35 20.12
C TRP A 278 -11.53 -12.03 20.08
N HIS A 279 -10.43 -11.27 20.05
CA HIS A 279 -9.06 -11.81 20.11
C HIS A 279 -8.12 -10.77 20.74
N ASP A 280 -6.98 -11.23 21.27
CA ASP A 280 -5.90 -10.38 21.79
C ASP A 280 -4.59 -10.61 21.02
N TRP A 281 -3.69 -9.63 21.00
CA TRP A 281 -2.36 -9.77 20.38
C TRP A 281 -2.35 -10.26 18.92
N PHE A 282 -3.17 -9.66 18.07
CA PHE A 282 -3.24 -10.01 16.65
C PHE A 282 -2.93 -8.78 15.77
N ALA A 283 -2.33 -9.01 14.60
CA ALA A 283 -1.86 -7.95 13.70
C ALA A 283 -0.94 -6.94 14.42
N LEU A 284 0.14 -7.45 15.01
CA LEU A 284 1.00 -6.69 15.93
C LEU A 284 1.79 -5.59 15.22
N GLY A 285 1.61 -4.33 15.62
CA GLY A 285 2.45 -3.22 15.14
C GLY A 285 2.31 -2.94 13.64
N GLY A 286 3.34 -3.20 12.85
CA GLY A 286 3.34 -2.93 11.40
C GLY A 286 2.81 -4.07 10.54
N GLU A 287 2.22 -5.10 11.16
CA GLU A 287 1.60 -6.21 10.45
C GLU A 287 0.35 -5.76 9.68
N VAL A 288 -0.03 -6.54 8.68
CA VAL A 288 -1.17 -6.19 7.82
C VAL A 288 -2.29 -7.20 8.05
N PRO A 289 -3.42 -6.77 8.62
CA PRO A 289 -4.58 -7.64 8.78
C PRO A 289 -5.36 -7.79 7.47
N ALA A 290 -6.06 -8.92 7.34
CA ALA A 290 -7.01 -9.23 6.29
C ALA A 290 -8.16 -10.08 6.86
N VAL A 291 -9.25 -10.18 6.11
CA VAL A 291 -10.46 -10.94 6.46
C VAL A 291 -10.88 -11.83 5.29
N GLY A 292 -11.42 -13.01 5.59
CA GLY A 292 -12.10 -13.89 4.64
C GLY A 292 -12.31 -15.30 5.19
N ASP A 293 -13.32 -16.02 4.71
CA ASP A 293 -13.58 -17.42 5.06
C ASP A 293 -12.51 -18.36 4.46
N VAL A 294 -11.41 -18.54 5.16
CA VAL A 294 -10.30 -19.37 4.69
C VAL A 294 -10.55 -20.85 4.94
N ASN A 295 -11.61 -21.22 5.66
CA ASN A 295 -11.88 -22.59 6.06
C ASN A 295 -13.13 -23.22 5.39
N GLY A 296 -13.97 -22.39 4.78
CA GLY A 296 -15.16 -22.76 4.02
C GLY A 296 -16.37 -23.08 4.91
N ASP A 297 -16.44 -22.50 6.11
CA ASP A 297 -17.57 -22.74 7.04
C ASP A 297 -18.62 -21.63 7.05
N GLY A 298 -18.50 -20.67 6.12
CA GLY A 298 -19.42 -19.56 5.93
C GLY A 298 -19.25 -18.46 6.98
N ARG A 299 -18.13 -18.42 7.69
CA ARG A 299 -17.76 -17.32 8.58
C ARG A 299 -16.42 -16.77 8.18
N ASP A 300 -16.33 -15.46 8.15
CA ASP A 300 -15.07 -14.81 7.87
C ASP A 300 -14.09 -14.97 9.03
N ASP A 301 -12.84 -15.29 8.68
CA ASP A 301 -11.73 -15.46 9.60
C ASP A 301 -10.82 -14.22 9.55
N ILE A 302 -9.93 -14.07 10.54
CA ILE A 302 -8.91 -13.02 10.51
C ILE A 302 -7.54 -13.59 10.15
N ILE A 303 -6.82 -12.86 9.32
CA ILE A 303 -5.50 -13.18 8.81
C ILE A 303 -4.55 -12.03 9.13
N THR A 304 -3.29 -12.31 9.48
CA THR A 304 -2.24 -11.29 9.57
C THR A 304 -1.01 -11.70 8.77
N PHE A 305 -0.51 -10.78 7.95
CA PHE A 305 0.75 -10.90 7.23
C PHE A 305 1.86 -10.23 8.04
N THR A 306 2.79 -11.02 8.55
CA THR A 306 3.91 -10.47 9.31
C THR A 306 4.84 -9.69 8.38
N ARG A 307 5.25 -8.48 8.78
CA ARG A 307 6.15 -7.63 7.96
C ARG A 307 7.61 -7.72 8.40
N ASN A 308 8.00 -8.85 8.97
CA ASN A 308 9.39 -9.17 9.32
C ASN A 308 10.05 -10.02 8.22
N ASN A 309 11.32 -10.38 8.39
CA ASN A 309 12.07 -11.15 7.38
C ASN A 309 11.55 -12.56 7.11
N LEU A 310 10.69 -13.12 7.98
CA LEU A 310 10.06 -14.41 7.77
C LEU A 310 8.79 -14.30 6.91
N ALA A 311 8.12 -13.14 6.93
CA ALA A 311 6.83 -12.92 6.27
C ALA A 311 5.85 -14.08 6.47
N ASP A 312 5.77 -14.58 7.71
CA ASP A 312 4.81 -15.60 8.12
C ASP A 312 3.38 -15.05 8.02
N VAL A 313 2.41 -15.93 7.74
CA VAL A 313 0.98 -15.66 7.73
C VAL A 313 0.32 -16.44 8.86
N TYR A 314 -0.38 -15.72 9.74
CA TYR A 314 -1.15 -16.31 10.84
C TYR A 314 -2.64 -16.13 10.60
N VAL A 315 -3.42 -17.14 10.97
CA VAL A 315 -4.88 -17.17 10.86
C VAL A 315 -5.47 -17.45 12.23
N ALA A 316 -6.55 -16.75 12.58
CA ALA A 316 -7.41 -17.10 13.71
C ALA A 316 -8.85 -17.28 13.21
N LEU A 317 -9.38 -18.49 13.38
CA LEU A 317 -10.67 -18.88 12.84
C LEU A 317 -11.84 -18.32 13.65
N SER A 318 -12.90 -17.87 13.00
CA SER A 318 -14.11 -17.41 13.68
C SER A 318 -14.95 -18.58 14.22
N THR A 319 -15.38 -18.42 15.46
CA THR A 319 -16.35 -19.33 16.11
C THR A 319 -17.78 -18.78 16.07
N GLY A 320 -17.98 -17.61 15.46
CA GLY A 320 -19.23 -16.85 15.45
C GLY A 320 -19.50 -16.02 16.71
N THR A 321 -18.64 -16.13 17.73
CA THR A 321 -18.72 -15.32 18.95
C THR A 321 -17.36 -14.85 19.49
N SER A 322 -16.26 -15.36 18.92
CA SER A 322 -14.87 -15.01 19.18
C SER A 322 -13.99 -15.60 18.08
N PHE A 323 -12.71 -15.22 18.02
CA PHE A 323 -11.72 -15.93 17.20
C PHE A 323 -10.99 -17.00 18.03
N ALA A 324 -10.69 -18.14 17.42
CA ALA A 324 -9.86 -19.19 18.00
C ALA A 324 -8.40 -18.72 18.13
N ALA A 325 -7.58 -19.49 18.84
CA ALA A 325 -6.15 -19.18 18.94
C ALA A 325 -5.50 -19.14 17.56
N SER A 326 -4.70 -18.10 17.30
CA SER A 326 -4.01 -17.96 16.03
C SER A 326 -2.98 -19.06 15.79
N ALA A 327 -2.86 -19.49 14.54
CA ALA A 327 -1.89 -20.48 14.09
C ALA A 327 -1.18 -20.00 12.84
N LYS A 328 0.10 -20.37 12.69
CA LYS A 328 0.83 -20.12 11.46
C LYS A 328 0.34 -21.05 10.36
N TRP A 329 -0.16 -20.49 9.27
CA TRP A 329 -0.72 -21.23 8.14
C TRP A 329 0.16 -21.20 6.88
N HIS A 330 1.06 -20.23 6.78
CA HIS A 330 2.03 -20.11 5.70
C HIS A 330 3.29 -19.37 6.17
N ASP A 331 4.42 -19.56 5.48
CA ASP A 331 5.65 -18.80 5.68
C ASP A 331 6.05 -18.04 4.40
N TYR A 332 6.82 -16.96 4.53
CA TYR A 332 7.39 -16.24 3.40
C TYR A 332 6.37 -15.77 2.34
N PHE A 333 5.32 -15.09 2.76
CA PHE A 333 4.26 -14.56 1.89
C PHE A 333 3.84 -13.15 2.30
N GLY A 334 3.77 -12.22 1.36
CA GLY A 334 3.47 -10.82 1.65
C GLY A 334 4.66 -10.09 2.27
N LEU A 335 5.83 -10.18 1.64
CA LEU A 335 7.06 -9.52 2.08
C LEU A 335 6.87 -8.00 2.19
N ALA A 336 7.74 -7.34 2.95
CA ALA A 336 7.70 -5.88 3.08
C ALA A 336 7.73 -5.19 1.70
N GLY A 337 6.78 -4.29 1.46
CA GLY A 337 6.59 -3.60 0.18
C GLY A 337 5.67 -4.33 -0.81
N GLU A 338 5.35 -5.60 -0.57
CA GLU A 338 4.34 -6.33 -1.35
C GLU A 338 2.93 -6.11 -0.79
N VAL A 339 1.95 -6.24 -1.67
CA VAL A 339 0.53 -6.01 -1.35
C VAL A 339 -0.18 -7.37 -1.28
N PRO A 340 -0.49 -7.87 -0.07
CA PRO A 340 -1.27 -9.08 0.07
C PRO A 340 -2.77 -8.81 -0.14
N GLY A 341 -3.49 -9.86 -0.51
CA GLY A 341 -4.95 -9.91 -0.65
C GLY A 341 -5.47 -11.32 -0.35
N VAL A 342 -6.78 -11.44 -0.22
CA VAL A 342 -7.50 -12.65 0.18
C VAL A 342 -8.77 -12.72 -0.68
N GLY A 343 -9.08 -13.90 -1.21
CA GLY A 343 -10.30 -14.15 -2.01
C GLY A 343 -10.28 -15.54 -2.63
N ASP A 344 -11.45 -16.12 -2.91
CA ASP A 344 -11.57 -17.47 -3.50
C ASP A 344 -11.23 -17.45 -4.99
N VAL A 345 -9.94 -17.42 -5.31
CA VAL A 345 -9.48 -17.33 -6.70
C VAL A 345 -9.55 -18.69 -7.41
N ASN A 346 -9.70 -19.79 -6.66
CA ASN A 346 -9.74 -21.14 -7.21
C ASN A 346 -11.18 -21.68 -7.40
N GLY A 347 -12.16 -21.12 -6.70
CA GLY A 347 -13.58 -21.45 -6.76
C GLY A 347 -13.98 -22.64 -5.90
N ASP A 348 -13.22 -22.97 -4.85
CA ASP A 348 -13.54 -24.08 -3.93
C ASP A 348 -14.35 -23.66 -2.69
N GLY A 349 -14.77 -22.40 -2.64
CA GLY A 349 -15.53 -21.81 -1.55
C GLY A 349 -14.67 -21.43 -0.34
N LYS A 350 -13.34 -21.31 -0.52
CA LYS A 350 -12.42 -20.87 0.52
C LYS A 350 -11.59 -19.71 0.02
N ALA A 351 -11.39 -18.72 0.87
CA ALA A 351 -10.54 -17.61 0.54
C ALA A 351 -9.06 -18.05 0.47
N ASP A 352 -8.42 -17.77 -0.65
CA ASP A 352 -7.00 -18.02 -0.91
C ASP A 352 -6.15 -16.77 -0.62
N LEU A 353 -4.84 -16.93 -0.51
CA LEU A 353 -3.93 -15.79 -0.45
C LEU A 353 -3.46 -15.38 -1.85
N VAL A 354 -3.44 -14.08 -2.10
CA VAL A 354 -2.85 -13.47 -3.29
C VAL A 354 -1.83 -12.44 -2.86
N VAL A 355 -0.70 -12.32 -3.56
CA VAL A 355 0.26 -11.23 -3.34
C VAL A 355 0.68 -10.60 -4.65
N PHE A 356 0.62 -9.27 -4.69
CA PHE A 356 1.12 -8.44 -5.78
C PHE A 356 2.51 -7.96 -5.40
N THR A 357 3.52 -8.38 -6.15
CA THR A 357 4.90 -8.00 -5.87
C THR A 357 5.18 -6.58 -6.38
N ASN A 358 5.94 -5.80 -5.61
CA ASN A 358 6.27 -4.41 -5.97
C ASN A 358 7.70 -4.27 -6.53
N ASN A 359 8.22 -5.37 -7.10
CA ASN A 359 9.52 -5.36 -7.76
C ASN A 359 9.33 -5.08 -9.27
N ALA A 360 10.43 -4.99 -10.02
CA ALA A 360 10.38 -4.68 -11.45
C ALA A 360 9.62 -5.71 -12.31
N ALA A 361 9.40 -6.93 -11.82
CA ALA A 361 8.60 -7.93 -12.51
C ALA A 361 7.09 -7.75 -12.28
N ALA A 362 6.70 -7.16 -11.13
CA ALA A 362 5.30 -6.98 -10.73
C ALA A 362 4.47 -8.27 -10.93
N ASP A 363 5.04 -9.39 -10.50
CA ASP A 363 4.40 -10.70 -10.57
C ASP A 363 3.29 -10.83 -9.50
N VAL A 364 2.31 -11.71 -9.78
CA VAL A 364 1.25 -12.09 -8.83
C VAL A 364 1.41 -13.55 -8.45
N TYR A 365 1.52 -13.81 -7.15
CA TYR A 365 1.62 -15.16 -6.59
C TYR A 365 0.38 -15.52 -5.77
N VAL A 366 0.00 -16.78 -5.82
CA VAL A 366 -1.17 -17.32 -5.09
C VAL A 366 -0.74 -18.48 -4.21
N ALA A 367 -1.30 -18.56 -3.01
CA ALA A 367 -1.27 -19.74 -2.15
C ALA A 367 -2.71 -20.14 -1.80
N THR A 368 -3.14 -21.30 -2.29
CA THR A 368 -4.53 -21.76 -2.15
C THR A 368 -4.81 -22.29 -0.75
N SER A 369 -6.01 -22.06 -0.22
CA SER A 369 -6.40 -22.56 1.08
C SER A 369 -6.71 -24.06 1.04
N THR A 370 -6.30 -24.76 2.09
CA THR A 370 -6.71 -26.15 2.34
C THR A 370 -7.82 -26.25 3.39
N GLY A 371 -8.16 -25.14 4.03
CA GLY A 371 -9.01 -25.04 5.22
C GLY A 371 -8.33 -25.34 6.55
N THR A 372 -7.03 -25.67 6.53
CA THR A 372 -6.21 -25.86 7.75
C THR A 372 -4.81 -25.24 7.63
N GLY A 373 -4.60 -24.46 6.57
CA GLY A 373 -3.31 -23.95 6.12
C GLY A 373 -3.38 -23.55 4.64
N PHE A 374 -2.37 -22.88 4.13
CA PHE A 374 -2.26 -22.55 2.71
C PHE A 374 -1.24 -23.46 2.01
N SER A 375 -1.37 -23.65 0.69
CA SER A 375 -0.47 -24.48 -0.11
C SER A 375 0.98 -23.97 -0.01
N GLY A 376 1.89 -24.80 0.52
CA GLY A 376 3.24 -24.37 0.96
C GLY A 376 4.25 -23.99 -0.13
N THR A 377 3.89 -23.96 -1.41
CA THR A 377 4.68 -23.29 -2.44
C THR A 377 3.76 -22.33 -3.19
N SER A 378 3.95 -21.03 -2.99
CA SER A 378 3.23 -20.02 -3.76
C SER A 378 3.54 -20.18 -5.25
N VAL A 379 2.50 -20.09 -6.07
CA VAL A 379 2.60 -20.31 -7.52
C VAL A 379 2.39 -18.98 -8.21
N LYS A 380 3.26 -18.64 -9.17
CA LYS A 380 3.06 -17.47 -10.01
C LYS A 380 1.85 -17.68 -10.91
N TRP A 381 0.82 -16.87 -10.74
CA TRP A 381 -0.43 -16.93 -11.51
C TRP A 381 -0.52 -15.83 -12.56
N HIS A 382 0.24 -14.75 -12.41
CA HIS A 382 0.30 -13.64 -13.36
C HIS A 382 1.65 -12.92 -13.31
N GLU A 383 1.98 -12.17 -14.36
CA GLU A 383 3.21 -11.38 -14.50
C GLU A 383 2.91 -9.96 -15.01
N PHE A 384 3.68 -8.98 -14.56
CA PHE A 384 3.53 -7.57 -14.95
C PHE A 384 2.13 -6.98 -14.65
N PHE A 385 1.63 -7.19 -13.43
CA PHE A 385 0.36 -6.66 -12.97
C PHE A 385 0.53 -5.75 -11.75
N SER A 386 -0.24 -4.66 -11.69
CA SER A 386 -0.16 -3.67 -10.61
C SER A 386 1.23 -3.02 -10.51
N ILE A 387 1.71 -2.43 -11.61
CA ILE A 387 3.10 -1.98 -11.74
C ILE A 387 3.32 -0.64 -11.03
N GLY A 388 4.21 -0.60 -10.05
CA GLY A 388 4.62 0.65 -9.41
C GLY A 388 3.59 1.19 -8.43
N GLY A 389 3.02 2.37 -8.70
CA GLY A 389 2.09 3.06 -7.78
C GLY A 389 0.62 2.67 -7.94
N GLU A 390 0.32 1.65 -8.74
CA GLU A 390 -1.04 1.18 -8.97
C GLU A 390 -1.63 0.51 -7.71
N SER A 391 -2.96 0.40 -7.66
CA SER A 391 -3.68 -0.23 -6.55
C SER A 391 -4.41 -1.48 -7.03
N PRO A 392 -4.00 -2.68 -6.59
CA PRO A 392 -4.68 -3.90 -6.96
C PRO A 392 -5.90 -4.17 -6.07
N ARG A 393 -6.94 -4.80 -6.63
CA ARG A 393 -8.13 -5.31 -5.93
C ARG A 393 -8.44 -6.73 -6.37
N ILE A 394 -9.21 -7.43 -5.55
CA ILE A 394 -9.65 -8.82 -5.77
C ILE A 394 -11.18 -8.80 -5.72
N GLY A 395 -11.83 -9.50 -6.63
CA GLY A 395 -13.29 -9.60 -6.69
C GLY A 395 -13.77 -10.41 -7.90
N ASP A 396 -14.94 -11.01 -7.85
CA ASP A 396 -15.53 -11.78 -8.96
C ASP A 396 -16.17 -10.84 -10.00
N PHE A 397 -15.34 -10.15 -10.79
CA PHE A 397 -15.82 -9.18 -11.77
C PHE A 397 -16.61 -9.83 -12.92
N ASN A 398 -16.53 -11.14 -13.11
CA ASN A 398 -17.15 -11.83 -14.24
C ASN A 398 -18.35 -12.72 -13.87
N GLY A 399 -18.55 -12.98 -12.57
CA GLY A 399 -19.69 -13.69 -12.01
C GLY A 399 -19.61 -15.20 -12.19
N ASP A 400 -18.39 -15.76 -12.27
CA ASP A 400 -18.18 -17.20 -12.44
C ASP A 400 -17.90 -17.95 -11.13
N GLY A 401 -18.00 -17.25 -10.01
CA GLY A 401 -17.78 -17.74 -8.65
C GLY A 401 -16.31 -17.84 -8.28
N ARG A 402 -15.41 -17.22 -9.05
CA ARG A 402 -13.98 -17.10 -8.70
C ARG A 402 -13.60 -15.64 -8.61
N ALA A 403 -12.85 -15.31 -7.57
CA ALA A 403 -12.26 -14.00 -7.46
C ALA A 403 -11.21 -13.78 -8.56
N ASP A 404 -11.38 -12.68 -9.28
CA ASP A 404 -10.46 -12.14 -10.28
C ASP A 404 -9.53 -11.10 -9.63
N ILE A 405 -8.64 -10.51 -10.42
CA ILE A 405 -7.81 -9.37 -9.99
C ILE A 405 -8.03 -8.14 -10.88
N ALA A 406 -8.07 -6.96 -10.26
CA ALA A 406 -8.11 -5.67 -10.94
C ALA A 406 -6.93 -4.80 -10.50
N THR A 407 -6.44 -3.92 -11.36
CA THR A 407 -5.48 -2.87 -10.99
C THR A 407 -5.99 -1.50 -11.44
N PHE A 408 -5.90 -0.54 -10.54
CA PHE A 408 -6.27 0.86 -10.74
C PHE A 408 -5.01 1.69 -10.86
N THR A 409 -4.86 2.40 -11.97
CA THR A 409 -3.59 3.10 -12.24
C THR A 409 -3.37 4.36 -11.38
N ASN A 410 -4.42 4.88 -10.73
CA ASN A 410 -4.38 6.02 -9.81
C ASN A 410 -3.57 7.22 -10.32
N ASN A 411 -3.64 7.45 -11.62
CA ASN A 411 -2.96 8.53 -12.31
C ASN A 411 -4.00 9.37 -13.07
N ALA A 412 -3.53 10.31 -13.90
CA ALA A 412 -4.42 11.20 -14.64
C ALA A 412 -5.31 10.48 -15.69
N ALA A 413 -4.94 9.26 -16.10
CA ALA A 413 -5.75 8.43 -17.00
C ALA A 413 -6.83 7.65 -16.24
N GLY A 414 -6.57 7.26 -14.98
CA GLY A 414 -7.52 6.48 -14.18
C GLY A 414 -7.94 5.19 -14.88
N ASP A 415 -7.02 4.53 -15.57
CA ASP A 415 -7.30 3.28 -16.26
C ASP A 415 -7.47 2.13 -15.25
N VAL A 416 -8.41 1.22 -15.55
CA VAL A 416 -8.66 -0.02 -14.81
C VAL A 416 -8.45 -1.22 -15.73
N TYR A 417 -7.59 -2.16 -15.30
CA TYR A 417 -7.32 -3.41 -16.00
C TYR A 417 -7.73 -4.59 -15.12
N VAL A 418 -8.34 -5.61 -15.72
CA VAL A 418 -8.80 -6.82 -15.02
C VAL A 418 -8.15 -8.04 -15.65
N ALA A 419 -7.77 -9.00 -14.80
CA ALA A 419 -7.37 -10.35 -15.18
C ALA A 419 -8.28 -11.37 -14.50
N THR A 420 -8.97 -12.17 -15.31
CA THR A 420 -9.98 -13.12 -14.80
C THR A 420 -9.34 -14.43 -14.36
N SER A 421 -9.80 -15.02 -13.27
CA SER A 421 -9.28 -16.29 -12.77
C SER A 421 -9.78 -17.48 -13.56
N THR A 422 -8.84 -18.37 -13.90
CA THR A 422 -9.12 -19.70 -14.47
C THR A 422 -9.15 -20.80 -13.41
N GLY A 423 -9.00 -20.43 -12.13
CA GLY A 423 -8.82 -21.35 -11.00
C GLY A 423 -7.41 -21.91 -10.84
N THR A 424 -6.51 -21.62 -11.78
CA THR A 424 -5.08 -22.02 -11.71
C THR A 424 -4.10 -20.96 -12.20
N ALA A 425 -4.60 -19.85 -12.74
CA ALA A 425 -3.86 -18.69 -13.24
C ALA A 425 -4.85 -17.54 -13.47
N PHE A 426 -4.35 -16.30 -13.57
CA PHE A 426 -5.14 -15.18 -14.05
C PHE A 426 -4.91 -14.96 -15.55
N ALA A 427 -5.98 -14.67 -16.29
CA ALA A 427 -5.96 -14.54 -17.75
C ALA A 427 -6.41 -13.15 -18.19
N GLY A 428 -5.66 -12.59 -19.15
CA GLY A 428 -5.95 -11.29 -19.77
C GLY A 428 -5.53 -10.10 -18.91
N THR A 429 -5.01 -9.04 -19.53
CA THR A 429 -4.68 -7.73 -18.93
C THR A 429 -4.42 -6.66 -19.98
N THR A 430 -4.35 -7.03 -21.26
CA THR A 430 -4.00 -6.14 -22.37
C THR A 430 -5.15 -5.25 -22.82
N VAL A 431 -6.36 -5.51 -22.32
CA VAL A 431 -7.57 -4.74 -22.61
C VAL A 431 -7.98 -4.01 -21.35
N LYS A 432 -8.11 -2.70 -21.49
CA LYS A 432 -8.64 -1.82 -20.46
C LYS A 432 -10.15 -2.05 -20.29
N TRP A 433 -10.60 -2.26 -19.06
CA TRP A 433 -12.00 -2.47 -18.73
C TRP A 433 -12.75 -1.17 -18.44
N ASN A 434 -12.05 -0.14 -17.95
CA ASN A 434 -12.60 1.19 -17.73
C ASN A 434 -11.51 2.27 -17.76
N ASP A 435 -11.89 3.52 -17.97
CA ASP A 435 -11.01 4.68 -17.84
C ASP A 435 -11.62 5.85 -17.08
N PHE A 436 -10.76 6.80 -16.71
CA PHE A 436 -11.11 7.95 -15.89
C PHE A 436 -11.80 7.58 -14.57
N PHE A 437 -11.38 6.47 -13.96
CA PHE A 437 -11.92 5.96 -12.71
C PHE A 437 -10.80 5.76 -11.69
N ALA A 438 -11.03 6.13 -10.43
CA ALA A 438 -10.00 6.16 -9.39
C ALA A 438 -8.79 7.00 -9.84
N LEU A 439 -9.01 8.30 -10.03
CA LEU A 439 -7.94 9.24 -10.36
C LEU A 439 -6.94 9.37 -9.20
N ALA A 440 -5.81 10.03 -9.45
CA ALA A 440 -4.78 10.25 -8.42
C ALA A 440 -5.36 10.90 -7.15
N GLY A 441 -5.23 10.21 -6.02
CA GLY A 441 -5.74 10.65 -4.70
C GLY A 441 -7.12 10.10 -4.33
N GLU A 442 -7.78 9.39 -5.25
CA GLU A 442 -9.00 8.65 -4.96
C GLU A 442 -8.69 7.24 -4.43
N PHE A 443 -9.69 6.61 -3.82
CA PHE A 443 -9.54 5.31 -3.16
C PHE A 443 -10.55 4.31 -3.75
N PRO A 444 -10.11 3.34 -4.57
CA PRO A 444 -11.02 2.35 -5.13
C PRO A 444 -11.29 1.18 -4.18
N TYR A 445 -12.48 0.58 -4.28
CA TYR A 445 -12.87 -0.72 -3.70
C TYR A 445 -13.75 -1.48 -4.70
N THR A 446 -14.15 -2.70 -4.32
CA THR A 446 -14.88 -3.65 -5.17
C THR A 446 -15.94 -4.34 -4.35
N GLY A 447 -17.06 -4.71 -4.99
CA GLY A 447 -18.19 -5.39 -4.38
C GLY A 447 -19.40 -5.41 -5.31
N ASP A 448 -20.35 -6.33 -5.12
CA ASP A 448 -21.57 -6.47 -5.92
C ASP A 448 -22.63 -5.45 -5.47
N PHE A 449 -22.44 -4.17 -5.84
CA PHE A 449 -23.31 -3.10 -5.38
C PHE A 449 -24.69 -3.14 -6.06
N ASP A 450 -24.83 -3.75 -7.24
CA ASP A 450 -26.10 -3.88 -7.96
C ASP A 450 -26.87 -5.19 -7.70
N GLY A 451 -26.21 -6.19 -7.12
CA GLY A 451 -26.77 -7.48 -6.72
C GLY A 451 -26.95 -8.43 -7.90
N ASP A 452 -26.17 -8.26 -8.97
CA ASP A 452 -26.26 -9.09 -10.17
C ASP A 452 -25.33 -10.32 -10.15
N GLY A 453 -24.58 -10.48 -9.06
CA GLY A 453 -23.62 -11.57 -8.82
C GLY A 453 -22.25 -11.31 -9.45
N LYS A 454 -21.94 -10.06 -9.82
CA LYS A 454 -20.62 -9.63 -10.28
C LYS A 454 -20.13 -8.48 -9.42
N ASP A 455 -18.87 -8.55 -9.03
CA ASP A 455 -18.27 -7.43 -8.32
C ASP A 455 -18.12 -6.23 -9.27
N ASP A 456 -18.59 -5.10 -8.79
CA ASP A 456 -18.45 -3.78 -9.38
C ASP A 456 -17.16 -3.10 -8.86
N ILE A 457 -16.91 -1.89 -9.36
CA ILE A 457 -15.87 -1.00 -8.82
C ILE A 457 -16.51 0.25 -8.23
N VAL A 458 -16.01 0.69 -7.08
CA VAL A 458 -16.38 1.96 -6.45
C VAL A 458 -15.14 2.82 -6.23
N THR A 459 -15.25 4.14 -6.39
CA THR A 459 -14.18 5.08 -6.02
C THR A 459 -14.73 6.19 -5.13
N PHE A 460 -13.99 6.49 -4.07
CA PHE A 460 -14.22 7.63 -3.20
C PHE A 460 -13.31 8.78 -3.63
N THR A 461 -13.89 9.85 -4.15
CA THR A 461 -13.12 10.95 -4.76
C THR A 461 -12.25 11.73 -3.77
N LYS A 462 -12.62 11.76 -2.48
CA LYS A 462 -11.96 12.52 -1.40
C LYS A 462 -11.70 14.01 -1.72
N GLY A 463 -12.40 14.53 -2.72
CA GLY A 463 -12.35 15.94 -3.13
C GLY A 463 -13.26 16.82 -2.27
N THR A 464 -13.52 18.04 -2.73
CA THR A 464 -14.40 18.99 -2.00
C THR A 464 -15.83 18.49 -1.81
N LEU A 465 -16.31 17.62 -2.71
CA LEU A 465 -17.66 17.06 -2.66
C LEU A 465 -17.71 15.67 -2.00
N ASN A 466 -16.57 14.98 -1.85
CA ASN A 466 -16.48 13.58 -1.41
C ASN A 466 -17.56 12.71 -2.07
N ASP A 467 -17.65 12.82 -3.40
CA ASP A 467 -18.55 12.03 -4.22
C ASP A 467 -18.08 10.56 -4.27
N VAL A 468 -19.04 9.66 -4.41
CA VAL A 468 -18.83 8.22 -4.61
C VAL A 468 -19.33 7.84 -6.00
N TYR A 469 -18.44 7.27 -6.81
CA TYR A 469 -18.76 6.80 -8.16
C TYR A 469 -18.66 5.28 -8.23
N VAL A 470 -19.62 4.65 -8.89
CA VAL A 470 -19.66 3.20 -9.12
C VAL A 470 -19.60 2.93 -10.62
N GLY A 471 -18.76 1.98 -11.02
CA GLY A 471 -18.74 1.39 -12.34
C GLY A 471 -19.28 -0.04 -12.25
N VAL A 472 -20.46 -0.28 -12.81
CA VAL A 472 -21.15 -1.57 -12.72
C VAL A 472 -20.51 -2.58 -13.66
N SER A 473 -20.20 -3.78 -13.21
CA SER A 473 -19.58 -4.80 -14.03
C SER A 473 -20.53 -5.39 -15.05
N THR A 474 -20.02 -5.55 -16.26
CA THR A 474 -20.71 -6.24 -17.36
C THR A 474 -20.19 -7.67 -17.56
N GLY A 475 -19.22 -8.09 -16.74
CA GLY A 475 -18.46 -9.34 -16.88
C GLY A 475 -17.38 -9.33 -17.96
N SER A 476 -17.19 -8.20 -18.65
CA SER A 476 -16.13 -8.01 -19.65
C SER A 476 -15.62 -6.57 -19.73
N GLY A 477 -16.00 -5.74 -18.76
CA GLY A 477 -15.75 -4.30 -18.68
C GLY A 477 -16.68 -3.69 -17.63
N PHE A 478 -16.48 -2.41 -17.29
CA PHE A 478 -17.38 -1.69 -16.39
C PHE A 478 -18.21 -0.67 -17.17
N ALA A 479 -19.52 -0.68 -16.96
CA ALA A 479 -20.40 0.40 -17.40
C ALA A 479 -20.07 1.65 -16.57
N GLY A 480 -19.80 2.76 -17.27
CA GLY A 480 -19.00 3.88 -16.75
C GLY A 480 -19.35 4.44 -15.37
N GLY A 481 -18.39 5.16 -14.77
CA GLY A 481 -18.50 5.71 -13.42
C GLY A 481 -19.67 6.68 -13.23
N ALA A 482 -20.76 6.19 -12.65
CA ALA A 482 -21.92 6.98 -12.29
C ALA A 482 -21.83 7.41 -10.83
N LYS A 483 -22.19 8.65 -10.53
CA LYS A 483 -22.26 9.13 -9.14
C LYS A 483 -23.42 8.44 -8.43
N TRP A 484 -23.11 7.63 -7.41
CA TRP A 484 -24.10 6.89 -6.60
C TRP A 484 -24.34 7.54 -5.23
N HIS A 485 -23.41 8.38 -4.76
CA HIS A 485 -23.55 9.11 -3.49
C HIS A 485 -22.72 10.40 -3.47
N ASP A 486 -23.00 11.28 -2.52
CA ASP A 486 -22.18 12.45 -2.20
C ASP A 486 -22.00 12.72 -0.71
N PHE A 487 -20.90 13.43 -0.41
CA PHE A 487 -20.53 13.78 0.96
C PHE A 487 -20.32 12.54 1.86
N PHE A 488 -19.76 11.47 1.30
CA PHE A 488 -19.48 10.24 2.03
C PHE A 488 -17.99 9.92 2.03
N GLY A 489 -17.48 9.46 3.19
CA GLY A 489 -16.08 9.18 3.35
C GLY A 489 -15.24 10.44 3.28
N LEU A 490 -15.40 11.34 4.24
CA LEU A 490 -14.69 12.61 4.30
C LEU A 490 -13.17 12.41 4.41
N ASN A 491 -12.41 13.49 4.21
CA ASN A 491 -10.97 13.49 4.41
C ASN A 491 -10.62 13.09 5.85
N GLY A 492 -9.72 12.10 5.98
CA GLY A 492 -9.35 11.50 7.26
C GLY A 492 -10.22 10.32 7.70
N GLU A 493 -11.28 9.97 6.95
CA GLU A 493 -12.07 8.76 7.21
C GLU A 493 -11.54 7.58 6.38
N ILE A 494 -11.57 6.39 6.98
CA ILE A 494 -11.36 5.14 6.26
C ILE A 494 -12.70 4.74 5.66
N THR A 495 -12.75 4.57 4.34
CA THR A 495 -13.90 3.98 3.66
C THR A 495 -13.60 2.55 3.26
N LEU A 496 -14.63 1.72 3.23
CA LEU A 496 -14.64 0.38 2.63
C LEU A 496 -15.85 0.31 1.69
#